data_AF-A0A258BCG6-F1
#
_entry.id   AF-A0A258BCG6-F1
#
_cell.length_a   1.000
_cell.length_b   1.000
_cell.length_c   1.000
_cell.angle_alpha   90.00
_cell.angle_beta   90.00
_cell.angle_gamma   90.00
#
_symmetry.space_group_name_H-M   'P 1'
#
loop_
_entity.id
_entity.type
_entity.pdbx_description
1 polymer ?
#
loop_
_entity_poly.entity_id
_entity_poly.type
_entity_poly.pdbx_seq_one_letter_code
_entity_poly.pdbx_strand_id
1 'polypeptide(L)'
;MKKILLLTALSSLTLVGCSSTQIHMSMGNMRLIDSSASPQEVMDFATTTCKNDFYQGASFLSKAGKEYRFKCVKAEENEILIPIPGTTINPQTPTTTK
;
A
#
# COMPACT_ATOMS: atom_id res chain seq x y z
N MET A 1 -38.91 28.09 -47.53
CA MET A 1 -39.71 28.34 -46.32
C MET A 1 -40.15 27.01 -45.71
N LYS A 2 -39.75 26.80 -44.45
CA LYS A 2 -40.43 26.09 -43.36
C LYS A 2 -41.26 24.84 -43.70
N LYS A 3 -40.74 23.63 -43.41
CA LYS A 3 -41.50 22.50 -42.85
C LYS A 3 -40.56 21.56 -42.05
N ILE A 4 -40.89 21.40 -40.76
CA ILE A 4 -40.56 20.26 -39.88
C ILE A 4 -39.06 20.18 -39.48
N LEU A 5 -38.49 20.69 -38.39
CA LEU A 5 -38.96 21.08 -37.04
C LEU A 5 -39.97 20.12 -36.46
N LEU A 6 -39.62 18.83 -36.32
CA LEU A 6 -40.20 17.91 -35.32
C LEU A 6 -39.52 16.52 -35.27
N LEU A 7 -38.18 16.42 -35.41
CA LEU A 7 -37.50 15.21 -34.93
C LEU A 7 -37.29 15.33 -33.42
N THR A 8 -38.31 14.87 -32.71
CA THR A 8 -38.25 14.34 -31.36
C THR A 8 -37.20 13.22 -31.25
N ALA A 9 -35.92 13.57 -31.39
CA ALA A 9 -34.80 12.79 -30.87
C ALA A 9 -34.72 12.98 -29.35
N LEU A 10 -35.84 12.70 -28.68
CA LEU A 10 -36.02 12.60 -27.23
C LEU A 10 -35.41 11.28 -26.70
N SER A 11 -34.31 10.83 -27.30
CA SER A 11 -33.61 9.61 -26.91
C SER A 11 -32.15 9.91 -26.65
N SER A 12 -31.88 10.80 -25.70
CA SER A 12 -30.56 10.92 -25.11
C SER A 12 -30.69 11.58 -23.75
N LEU A 13 -30.85 10.77 -22.70
CA LEU A 13 -30.10 10.89 -21.44
C LEU A 13 -30.68 9.93 -20.38
N THR A 14 -30.59 8.62 -20.63
CA THR A 14 -30.39 7.72 -19.50
C THR A 14 -28.91 7.81 -19.13
N LEU A 15 -28.53 8.86 -18.40
CA LEU A 15 -27.21 8.97 -17.77
C LEU A 15 -27.17 7.99 -16.57
N VAL A 16 -27.34 6.69 -16.83
CA VAL A 16 -27.11 5.65 -15.83
C VAL A 16 -25.62 5.41 -15.78
N GLY A 17 -24.99 6.06 -14.80
CA GLY A 17 -23.55 5.96 -14.60
C GLY A 17 -23.10 6.47 -13.24
N CYS A 18 -23.89 6.29 -12.18
CA CYS A 18 -23.37 6.41 -10.82
C CYS A 18 -22.75 5.07 -10.39
N SER A 19 -21.64 4.69 -11.04
CA SER A 19 -20.77 3.66 -10.48
C SER A 19 -19.96 4.28 -9.34
N SER A 20 -20.51 4.27 -8.12
CA SER A 20 -19.72 4.52 -6.92
C SER A 20 -18.93 3.25 -6.62
N THR A 21 -17.72 3.14 -7.15
CA THR A 21 -16.78 2.12 -6.70
C THR A 21 -16.31 2.50 -5.31
N GLN A 22 -16.70 1.71 -4.30
CA GLN A 22 -16.18 1.86 -2.95
C GLN A 22 -14.77 1.27 -2.90
N ILE A 23 -13.76 2.15 -2.88
CA ILE A 23 -12.37 1.76 -2.69
C ILE A 23 -12.11 1.62 -1.18
N HIS A 24 -12.04 0.39 -0.69
CA HIS A 24 -11.62 0.10 0.67
C HIS A 24 -10.07 0.06 0.74
N MET A 25 -9.45 1.10 1.29
CA MET A 25 -8.02 1.08 1.63
C MET A 25 -7.86 0.63 3.08
N SER A 26 -7.39 -0.61 3.29
CA SER A 26 -6.91 -1.04 4.60
C SER A 26 -5.48 -0.56 4.80
N MET A 27 -5.31 0.51 5.56
CA MET A 27 -3.98 1.04 5.94
C MET A 27 -3.36 0.31 7.14
N GLY A 28 -4.05 -0.68 7.73
CA GLY A 28 -3.71 -1.19 9.07
C GLY A 28 -2.27 -1.71 9.21
N ASN A 29 -1.77 -2.39 8.18
CA ASN A 29 -0.42 -2.94 8.16
C ASN A 29 0.58 -2.09 7.37
N MET A 30 0.22 -0.89 6.93
CA MET A 30 1.15 0.00 6.23
C MET A 30 1.96 0.82 7.23
N ARG A 31 3.24 1.04 6.95
CA ARG A 31 4.13 1.92 7.72
C ARG A 31 4.80 2.92 6.79
N LEU A 32 4.82 4.17 7.22
CA LEU A 32 5.42 5.29 6.51
C LEU A 32 6.52 5.86 7.39
N ILE A 33 7.75 5.87 6.89
CA ILE A 33 8.95 6.27 7.63
C ILE A 33 9.62 7.39 6.84
N ASP A 34 9.66 8.60 7.40
CA ASP A 34 10.48 9.69 6.87
C ASP A 34 11.86 9.63 7.52
N SER A 35 12.91 9.40 6.73
CA SER A 35 14.28 9.31 7.23
C SER A 35 15.31 9.66 6.17
N SER A 36 16.43 10.23 6.62
CA SER A 36 17.66 10.39 5.84
C SER A 36 18.78 9.43 6.27
N ALA A 37 18.48 8.46 7.14
CA ALA A 37 19.42 7.41 7.54
C ALA A 37 19.79 6.51 6.35
N SER A 38 20.77 5.63 6.56
CA SER A 38 21.15 4.67 5.52
C SER A 38 20.00 3.70 5.21
N PRO A 39 19.90 3.16 3.99
CA PRO A 39 18.85 2.22 3.62
C PRO A 39 18.75 1.00 4.57
N GLN A 40 19.89 0.49 5.04
CA GLN A 40 19.92 -0.66 5.94
C GLN A 40 19.33 -0.31 7.32
N GLU A 41 19.69 0.85 7.89
CA GLU A 41 19.12 1.30 9.17
C GLU A 41 17.60 1.48 9.10
N VAL A 42 17.09 2.02 7.98
CA VAL A 42 15.64 2.16 7.75
C VAL A 42 14.98 0.78 7.63
N MET A 43 15.60 -0.16 6.93
CA MET A 43 15.10 -1.54 6.79
C MET A 43 15.03 -2.24 8.15
N ASP A 44 16.06 -2.11 8.97
CA ASP A 44 16.15 -2.72 10.30
C ASP A 44 15.11 -2.11 11.26
N PHE A 45 14.95 -0.79 11.22
CA PHE A 45 13.94 -0.08 12.00
C PHE A 45 12.52 -0.51 11.61
N ALA A 46 12.22 -0.56 10.31
CA ALA A 46 10.91 -1.00 9.81
C ALA A 46 10.60 -2.44 10.23
N THR A 47 11.59 -3.34 10.06
CA THR A 47 11.45 -4.75 10.43
C THR A 47 11.18 -4.92 11.92
N THR A 48 11.94 -4.21 12.76
CA THR A 48 11.78 -4.25 14.22
C THR A 48 10.42 -3.72 14.64
N THR A 49 9.97 -2.61 14.05
CA THR A 49 8.66 -2.02 14.33
C THR A 49 7.53 -2.98 13.97
N CYS A 50 7.56 -3.57 12.78
CA CYS A 50 6.54 -4.54 12.38
C CYS A 50 6.55 -5.79 13.29
N LYS A 51 7.73 -6.30 13.68
CA LYS A 51 7.83 -7.43 14.61
C LYS A 51 7.24 -7.15 15.99
N ASN A 52 7.44 -5.94 16.52
CA ASN A 52 6.86 -5.52 17.80
C ASN A 52 5.32 -5.43 17.74
N ASP A 53 4.77 -5.19 16.55
CA ASP A 53 3.33 -5.18 16.29
C ASP A 53 2.79 -6.59 15.91
N PHE A 54 3.52 -7.66 16.23
CA PHE A 54 3.18 -9.06 15.97
C PHE A 54 3.13 -9.47 14.48
N TYR A 55 3.79 -8.72 13.59
CA TYR A 55 3.99 -9.13 12.20
C TYR A 55 5.30 -9.93 12.05
N GLN A 56 5.44 -10.67 10.94
CA GLN A 56 6.65 -11.41 10.62
C GLN A 56 7.84 -10.47 10.31
N GLY A 57 7.55 -9.34 9.66
CA GLY A 57 8.54 -8.32 9.31
C GLY A 57 7.95 -7.23 8.40
N ALA A 58 8.83 -6.37 7.89
CA ALA A 58 8.48 -5.31 6.96
C ALA A 58 8.86 -5.69 5.52
N SER A 59 7.95 -5.47 4.58
CA SER A 59 8.18 -5.59 3.14
C SER A 59 8.18 -4.19 2.53
N PHE A 60 9.27 -3.84 1.84
CA PHE A 60 9.45 -2.56 1.18
C PHE A 60 8.53 -2.44 -0.03
N LEU A 61 7.88 -1.28 -0.18
CA LEU A 61 6.99 -0.99 -1.30
C LEU A 61 7.59 0.07 -2.22
N SER A 62 7.96 1.22 -1.66
CA SER A 62 8.48 2.34 -2.44
C SER A 62 9.17 3.40 -1.58
N LYS A 63 9.91 4.28 -2.24
CA LYS A 63 10.55 5.45 -1.64
C LYS A 63 10.29 6.69 -2.49
N ALA A 64 9.93 7.80 -1.85
CA ALA A 64 9.77 9.12 -2.48
C ALA A 64 10.49 10.17 -1.63
N GLY A 65 11.59 10.74 -2.14
CA GLY A 65 12.42 11.66 -1.34
C GLY A 65 12.97 10.95 -0.11
N LYS A 66 12.59 11.39 1.10
CA LYS A 66 12.97 10.77 2.38
C LYS A 66 11.91 9.80 2.93
N GLU A 67 10.77 9.71 2.27
CA GLU A 67 9.65 8.89 2.71
C GLU A 67 9.78 7.46 2.17
N TYR A 68 9.79 6.48 3.06
CA TYR A 68 9.78 5.05 2.77
C TYR A 68 8.42 4.48 3.14
N ARG A 69 7.90 3.60 2.27
CA ARG A 69 6.63 2.92 2.46
C ARG A 69 6.87 1.43 2.60
N PHE A 70 6.32 0.86 3.66
CA PHE A 70 6.41 -0.55 3.99
C PHE A 70 5.04 -1.15 4.24
N LYS A 71 4.92 -2.44 3.98
CA LYS A 71 3.82 -3.29 4.44
C LYS A 71 4.37 -4.24 5.50
N CYS A 72 3.83 -4.19 6.71
CA CYS A 72 4.05 -5.23 7.71
C CYS A 72 3.29 -6.49 7.27
N VAL A 73 4.01 -7.59 7.11
CA VAL A 73 3.46 -8.86 6.61
C VAL A 73 3.22 -9.80 7.76
N LYS A 74 2.02 -10.39 7.82
CA LYS A 74 1.75 -11.44 8.82
C LYS A 74 2.22 -12.80 8.32
N ALA A 75 2.52 -13.70 9.25
CA ALA A 75 2.93 -15.06 8.90
C ALA A 75 1.83 -15.82 8.14
N GLU A 76 0.56 -15.54 8.41
CA GLU A 76 -0.56 -16.22 7.76
C GLU A 76 -0.79 -15.76 6.31
N GLU A 77 -0.26 -14.60 5.92
CA GLU A 77 -0.43 -14.03 4.58
C GLU A 77 0.47 -14.70 3.54
N ASN A 78 1.47 -15.49 3.95
CA ASN A 78 2.45 -16.16 3.08
C ASN A 78 3.12 -15.21 2.06
N GLU A 79 3.21 -13.92 2.38
CA GLU A 79 3.85 -12.94 1.51
C GLU A 79 5.37 -12.92 1.74
N ILE A 80 6.12 -12.73 0.66
CA ILE A 80 7.58 -12.63 0.71
C ILE A 80 7.96 -11.22 1.18
N LEU A 81 8.83 -11.13 2.18
CA LEU A 81 9.40 -9.86 2.61
C LEU A 81 10.40 -9.35 1.57
N ILE A 82 10.14 -8.17 1.01
CA ILE A 82 11.00 -7.53 0.02
C ILE A 82 11.89 -6.51 0.73
N PRO A 83 13.23 -6.60 0.64
CA PRO A 83 14.12 -5.60 1.23
C PRO A 83 14.13 -4.29 0.43
N ILE A 84 14.61 -3.21 1.03
CA ILE A 84 15.04 -2.04 0.24
C ILE A 84 16.17 -2.49 -0.70
N PRO A 85 16.20 -2.06 -1.98
CA PRO A 85 17.28 -2.43 -2.89
C PRO A 85 18.67 -2.16 -2.29
N GLY A 86 19.55 -3.17 -2.32
CA GLY A 86 20.90 -3.11 -1.75
C GLY A 86 20.98 -3.36 -0.24
N THR A 87 19.87 -3.71 0.42
CA THR A 87 19.84 -4.09 1.84
C THR A 87 19.57 -5.57 2.01
N THR A 88 19.78 -6.07 3.23
CA THR A 88 19.45 -7.43 3.61
C THR A 88 18.41 -7.42 4.72
N ILE A 89 17.48 -8.37 4.69
CA ILE A 89 16.63 -8.65 5.84
C ILE A 89 17.37 -9.71 6.63
N ASN A 90 17.99 -9.31 7.73
CA ASN A 90 18.56 -10.28 8.64
C ASN A 90 17.39 -10.99 9.35
N PRO A 91 17.23 -12.32 9.20
CA PRO A 91 16.23 -13.05 9.97
C PRO A 91 16.68 -13.04 11.44
N GLN A 92 16.41 -11.96 12.17
CA GLN A 92 16.55 -11.96 13.62
C GLN A 92 15.59 -13.02 14.15
N THR A 93 16.18 -14.12 14.63
CA THR A 93 15.52 -15.20 15.35
C THR A 93 14.63 -14.59 16.44
N PRO A 94 13.37 -15.04 16.60
CA PRO A 94 12.52 -14.52 17.66
C PRO A 94 13.27 -14.61 18.98
N THR A 95 13.43 -13.47 19.66
CA THR A 95 13.98 -13.43 21.00
C THR A 95 12.99 -14.14 21.92
N THR A 96 13.21 -15.43 22.16
CA THR A 96 12.52 -16.18 23.21
C THR A 96 12.97 -15.60 24.54
N THR A 97 12.23 -14.63 25.06
CA THR A 97 12.35 -14.20 26.46
C THR A 97 11.89 -15.37 27.33
N LYS A 98 12.85 -15.98 28.01
CA LYS A 98 12.66 -17.00 29.05
C LYS A 98 12.15 -16.37 30.33
#